data_AF-A0A401YAX5-F1
#
_entry.id   AF-A0A401YAX5-F1
#
_cell.length_a   1.000
_cell.length_b   1.000
_cell.length_c   1.000
_cell.angle_alpha   90.00
_cell.angle_beta   90.00
_cell.angle_gamma   90.00
#
_symmetry.space_group_name_H-M   'P 1'
#
loop_
_entity.id
_entity.type
_entity.pdbx_description
1 polymer ?
#
loop_
_entity_poly.entity_id
_entity_poly.type
_entity_poly.pdbx_seq_one_letter_code
_entity_poly.pdbx_strand_id
1 'polypeptide(L)'
;METCASCGTALGAGRFCTHCGQRVDAPTPPAGGGPEHTAVLELDDWRTGTAERPAVSGATAPRGVGAVPPPLPPVPSYDPAGVDAPRFPLFADQVEPGTLAPPPPDHPSDRGRRPAWLPWAVGGAVLLIVAVLGGVLLGGGDDDKQAPDATSSRPAGSTQPKPAGKPTPSHSAAAGESGDVARYATVQVPATAPPNQDVSGNMVRYEGRNMLDGVADTCWRMTGDGTGREITVTLDRPTTLTQVGMINGYAKSAVGAGGGTLDWYHGNRRIMAVEWSFDDGSSYSQTLEDTEAMQTIDIDPVTTRTVTIRLVSVSAPGTGRAARNNTAISDLTLVGTPA
;
A
#
# COMPACT_ATOMS: atom_id res chain seq x y z
N MET A 1 43.21 -5.92 -12.44
CA MET A 1 42.28 -6.43 -11.42
C MET A 1 40.89 -6.24 -11.96
N GLU A 2 40.24 -7.32 -12.38
CA GLU A 2 39.01 -7.30 -13.19
C GLU A 2 37.75 -7.72 -12.41
N THR A 3 37.82 -7.80 -11.07
CA THR A 3 36.72 -8.29 -10.22
C THR A 3 36.32 -7.29 -9.14
N CYS A 4 35.04 -7.29 -8.76
CA CYS A 4 34.48 -6.41 -7.74
C CYS A 4 35.00 -6.80 -6.35
N ALA A 5 35.58 -5.85 -5.61
CA ALA A 5 36.07 -6.09 -4.25
C ALA A 5 34.96 -6.49 -3.24
N SER A 6 33.70 -6.15 -3.54
CA SER A 6 32.57 -6.46 -2.65
C SER A 6 31.98 -7.86 -2.87
N CYS A 7 31.86 -8.32 -4.12
CA CYS A 7 31.15 -9.57 -4.43
C CYS A 7 31.96 -10.57 -5.26
N GLY A 8 33.16 -10.21 -5.72
CA GLY A 8 34.05 -11.09 -6.49
C GLY A 8 33.70 -11.26 -7.97
N THR A 9 32.58 -10.71 -8.45
CA THR A 9 32.17 -10.82 -9.87
C THR A 9 33.03 -9.96 -10.80
N ALA A 10 33.26 -10.45 -12.03
CA ALA A 10 33.97 -9.69 -13.06
C ALA A 10 33.28 -8.34 -13.35
N LEU A 11 34.08 -7.28 -13.46
CA LEU A 11 33.60 -5.92 -13.72
C LEU A 11 33.47 -5.70 -15.23
N GLY A 12 32.31 -5.19 -15.67
CA GLY A 12 32.13 -4.67 -17.03
C GLY A 12 32.63 -3.22 -17.15
N ALA A 13 32.50 -2.64 -18.35
CA ALA A 13 32.80 -1.23 -18.58
C ALA A 13 31.73 -0.34 -17.90
N GLY A 14 31.92 -0.03 -16.62
CA GLY A 14 30.99 0.81 -15.85
C GLY A 14 31.55 1.22 -14.49
N ARG A 15 31.05 2.34 -13.95
CA ARG A 15 31.46 2.86 -12.61
C ARG A 15 30.84 2.07 -11.45
N PHE A 16 29.95 1.13 -11.75
CA PHE A 16 29.22 0.31 -10.78
C PHE A 16 29.28 -1.16 -11.21
N CYS A 17 29.37 -2.07 -10.25
CA CYS A 17 29.25 -3.49 -10.51
C CYS A 17 27.81 -3.81 -10.95
N THR A 18 27.64 -4.40 -12.13
CA THR A 18 26.33 -4.78 -12.67
C THR A 18 25.64 -5.88 -11.86
N HIS A 19 26.38 -6.58 -10.99
CA HIS A 19 25.84 -7.65 -10.16
C HIS A 19 25.32 -7.16 -8.81
N CYS A 20 26.09 -6.34 -8.08
CA CYS A 20 25.73 -5.89 -6.72
C CYS A 20 25.47 -4.38 -6.58
N GLY A 21 25.69 -3.60 -7.64
CA GLY A 21 25.44 -2.15 -7.65
C GLY A 21 26.48 -1.29 -6.91
N GLN A 22 27.53 -1.89 -6.31
CA GLN A 22 28.59 -1.13 -5.64
C GLN A 22 29.48 -0.36 -6.63
N ARG A 23 29.96 0.82 -6.21
CA ARG A 23 30.94 1.59 -6.98
C ARG A 23 32.30 0.90 -6.97
N VAL A 24 32.96 0.89 -8.13
CA VAL A 24 34.25 0.20 -8.30
C VAL A 24 35.37 0.83 -7.45
N ASP A 25 35.27 2.12 -7.12
CA ASP A 25 36.30 2.89 -6.39
C ASP A 25 35.97 3.14 -4.91
N ALA A 26 34.95 2.49 -4.33
CA ALA A 26 34.61 2.68 -2.92
C ALA A 26 35.56 1.88 -2.01
N PRO A 27 36.13 2.47 -0.93
CA PRO A 27 36.95 1.73 0.02
C PRO A 27 36.14 0.59 0.66
N THR A 28 36.71 -0.61 0.69
CA THR A 28 36.11 -1.75 1.38
C THR A 28 36.12 -1.45 2.89
N PRO A 29 34.97 -1.48 3.60
CA PRO A 29 35.00 -1.43 5.06
C PRO A 29 35.75 -2.65 5.61
N PRO A 30 36.54 -2.51 6.68
CA PRO A 30 37.36 -3.60 7.19
C PRO A 30 36.50 -4.79 7.59
N ALA A 31 36.85 -5.96 7.04
CA ALA A 31 36.22 -7.22 7.39
C ALA A 31 36.80 -7.72 8.73
N GLY A 32 36.02 -7.60 9.81
CA GLY A 32 36.31 -8.26 11.08
C GLY A 32 35.93 -7.44 12.31
N GLY A 33 34.83 -7.82 12.95
CA GLY A 33 34.43 -7.30 14.26
C GLY A 33 33.01 -7.72 14.63
N GLY A 34 32.87 -8.88 15.27
CA GLY A 34 31.63 -9.25 15.97
C GLY A 34 31.43 -8.40 17.23
N PRO A 35 30.21 -8.38 17.84
CA PRO A 35 29.89 -7.41 18.87
C PRO A 35 30.28 -7.92 20.26
N GLU A 36 31.12 -7.17 20.97
CA GLU A 36 31.17 -7.20 22.43
C GLU A 36 30.45 -5.97 22.98
N HIS A 37 29.44 -6.24 23.81
CA HIS A 37 28.70 -5.27 24.60
C HIS A 37 29.55 -4.81 25.79
N THR A 38 29.81 -3.51 25.89
CA THR A 38 29.98 -2.84 27.18
C THR A 38 29.31 -1.47 27.12
N ALA A 39 28.26 -1.32 27.92
CA ALA A 39 27.51 -0.09 28.12
C ALA A 39 28.15 0.75 29.23
N VAL A 40 28.26 2.07 29.03
CA VAL A 40 28.16 3.08 30.10
C VAL A 40 27.55 4.39 29.54
N LEU A 41 26.27 4.61 29.90
CA LEU A 41 25.52 5.83 30.28
C LEU A 41 25.28 7.02 29.33
N GLU A 42 23.96 7.17 29.04
CA GLU A 42 23.09 8.36 29.05
C GLU A 42 23.38 9.54 28.11
N LEU A 43 22.58 9.64 27.05
CA LEU A 43 21.73 10.78 26.69
C LEU A 43 20.76 10.38 25.55
N ASP A 44 19.46 10.52 25.80
CA ASP A 44 18.29 10.53 24.89
C ASP A 44 18.51 10.15 23.41
N ASP A 45 18.35 8.86 23.04
CA ASP A 45 18.20 8.46 21.63
C ASP A 45 16.93 7.60 21.43
N TRP A 46 15.93 8.28 20.87
CA TRP A 46 14.53 7.99 20.57
C TRP A 46 14.29 6.88 19.53
N ARG A 47 15.16 5.87 19.47
CA ARG A 47 15.00 4.72 18.57
C ARG A 47 13.98 3.73 19.13
N THR A 48 12.85 3.59 18.45
CA THR A 48 12.36 2.33 17.83
C THR A 48 10.96 2.56 17.24
N GLY A 49 10.82 2.47 15.91
CA GLY A 49 9.52 2.57 15.27
C GLY A 49 9.46 2.38 13.75
N THR A 50 10.59 2.29 13.02
CA THR A 50 10.55 1.92 11.60
C THR A 50 10.60 0.41 11.46
N ALA A 51 9.43 -0.21 11.24
CA ALA A 51 9.29 -1.60 10.82
C ALA A 51 9.72 -1.76 9.34
N GLU A 52 10.88 -1.23 8.97
CA GLU A 52 11.42 -1.42 7.63
C GLU A 52 12.13 -2.77 7.59
N ARG A 53 11.49 -3.76 6.96
CA ARG A 53 12.07 -5.08 6.76
C ARG A 53 13.37 -4.95 5.95
N PRO A 54 14.54 -5.28 6.51
CA PRO A 54 15.78 -5.30 5.75
C PRO A 54 15.68 -6.34 4.63
N ALA A 55 16.32 -6.08 3.50
CA ALA A 55 16.39 -7.04 2.41
C ALA A 55 17.06 -8.35 2.89
N VAL A 56 16.30 -9.45 2.95
CA VAL A 56 16.87 -10.78 3.17
C VAL A 56 17.77 -11.11 1.97
N SER A 57 19.06 -11.32 2.23
CA SER A 57 19.99 -11.82 1.23
C SER A 57 19.61 -13.27 0.91
N GLY A 58 19.21 -13.53 -0.33
CA GLY A 58 18.78 -14.84 -0.76
C GLY A 58 19.87 -15.89 -0.54
N ALA A 59 19.50 -16.99 0.11
CA ALA A 59 20.33 -18.17 0.25
C ALA A 59 20.79 -18.68 -1.13
N THR A 60 22.08 -18.91 -1.25
CA THR A 60 22.73 -19.51 -2.41
C THR A 60 22.11 -20.90 -2.67
N ALA A 61 21.37 -21.03 -3.78
CA ALA A 61 20.96 -22.34 -4.27
C ALA A 61 22.21 -23.14 -4.71
N PRO A 62 22.32 -24.44 -4.40
CA PRO A 62 23.45 -25.24 -4.84
C PRO A 62 23.41 -25.43 -6.36
N ARG A 63 24.57 -25.25 -6.99
CA ARG A 63 24.81 -25.47 -8.43
C ARG A 63 24.54 -26.94 -8.79
N GLY A 64 23.42 -27.19 -9.46
CA GLY A 64 23.17 -28.41 -10.23
C GLY A 64 23.94 -28.37 -11.55
N VAL A 65 24.57 -29.49 -11.89
CA VAL A 65 25.45 -29.69 -13.06
C VAL A 65 24.60 -29.84 -14.33
N GLY A 66 24.93 -29.06 -15.36
CA GLY A 66 24.71 -29.34 -16.79
C GLY A 66 23.33 -29.84 -17.26
N ALA A 67 22.45 -28.93 -17.65
CA ALA A 67 21.40 -29.21 -18.63
C ALA A 67 21.60 -28.30 -19.84
N VAL A 68 21.90 -28.92 -20.99
CA VAL A 68 21.94 -28.25 -22.29
C VAL A 68 20.51 -27.81 -22.63
N PRO A 69 20.26 -26.53 -22.96
CA PRO A 69 18.93 -26.10 -23.35
C PRO A 69 18.51 -26.77 -24.67
N PRO A 70 17.23 -27.13 -24.86
CA PRO A 70 16.74 -27.69 -26.11
C PRO A 70 16.89 -26.67 -27.26
N PRO A 71 17.10 -27.13 -28.51
CA PRO A 71 17.21 -26.24 -29.65
C PRO A 71 15.92 -25.44 -29.83
N LEU A 72 16.09 -24.15 -30.12
CA LEU A 72 14.98 -23.23 -30.42
C LEU A 72 14.22 -23.71 -31.67
N PRO A 73 12.88 -23.54 -31.70
CA PRO A 73 12.11 -23.82 -32.91
C PRO A 73 12.52 -22.88 -34.06
N PRO A 74 12.45 -23.32 -35.32
CA PRO A 74 12.78 -22.49 -36.46
C PRO A 74 11.82 -21.31 -36.57
N VAL A 75 12.37 -20.12 -36.81
CA VAL A 75 11.60 -18.91 -37.14
C VAL A 75 10.85 -19.12 -38.46
N PRO A 76 9.56 -18.77 -38.56
CA PRO A 76 8.83 -18.85 -39.81
C PRO A 76 9.41 -17.85 -40.81
N SER A 77 9.83 -18.35 -41.97
CA SER A 77 10.22 -17.54 -43.12
C SER A 77 8.99 -16.87 -43.72
N TYR A 78 8.92 -15.55 -43.64
CA TYR A 78 7.92 -14.78 -44.38
C TYR A 78 8.29 -14.78 -45.87
N ASP A 79 7.42 -15.38 -46.68
CA ASP A 79 7.48 -15.35 -48.15
C ASP A 79 6.89 -14.00 -48.63
N PRO A 80 7.64 -13.15 -49.37
CA PRO A 80 7.14 -11.84 -49.80
C PRO A 80 6.22 -11.88 -51.04
N ALA A 81 5.81 -13.05 -51.51
CA ALA A 81 4.96 -13.18 -52.70
C ALA A 81 3.48 -13.43 -52.34
N GLY A 82 2.72 -12.35 -52.12
CA GLY A 82 1.25 -12.45 -52.08
C GLY A 82 0.56 -11.40 -51.22
N VAL A 83 0.62 -10.13 -51.64
CA VAL A 83 -0.28 -9.08 -51.09
C VAL A 83 -1.00 -8.41 -52.25
N ASP A 84 -2.08 -9.04 -52.68
CA ASP A 84 -3.16 -8.39 -53.44
C ASP A 84 -4.41 -8.40 -52.55
N ALA A 85 -4.54 -7.38 -51.71
CA ALA A 85 -5.83 -6.89 -51.18
C ALA A 85 -5.61 -5.58 -50.38
N PRO A 86 -6.07 -4.42 -50.89
CA PRO A 86 -6.03 -3.16 -50.14
C PRO A 86 -7.44 -2.81 -49.63
N ARG A 87 -7.74 -2.88 -48.31
CA ARG A 87 -8.94 -2.21 -47.73
C ARG A 87 -8.80 -1.89 -46.23
N PHE A 88 -8.11 -0.80 -45.91
CA PHE A 88 -8.49 0.07 -44.79
C PHE A 88 -8.34 1.52 -45.26
N PRO A 89 -9.43 2.28 -45.48
CA PRO A 89 -9.31 3.69 -45.78
C PRO A 89 -8.88 4.43 -44.52
N LEU A 90 -7.67 5.00 -44.60
CA LEU A 90 -7.24 6.12 -43.77
C LEU A 90 -8.19 7.29 -44.05
N PHE A 91 -9.07 7.61 -43.10
CA PHE A 91 -9.74 8.91 -43.08
C PHE A 91 -8.82 9.91 -42.41
N ALA A 92 -7.89 10.45 -43.21
CA ALA A 92 -7.20 11.70 -42.93
C ALA A 92 -7.34 12.60 -44.17
N ASP A 93 -7.79 13.82 -43.92
CA ASP A 93 -7.65 15.02 -44.74
C ASP A 93 -8.40 15.11 -46.07
N GLN A 94 -9.64 15.61 -45.99
CA GLN A 94 -10.16 16.59 -46.97
C GLN A 94 -10.88 17.71 -46.21
N VAL A 95 -10.20 18.85 -46.04
CA VAL A 95 -10.83 20.13 -45.69
C VAL A 95 -10.96 20.91 -47.00
N GLU A 96 -12.18 21.06 -47.49
CA GLU A 96 -12.49 22.00 -48.56
C GLU A 96 -12.26 23.45 -48.09
N PRO A 97 -11.72 24.36 -48.93
CA PRO A 97 -11.67 25.78 -48.61
C PRO A 97 -13.07 26.39 -48.79
N GLY A 98 -13.93 26.21 -47.78
CA GLY A 98 -15.25 26.81 -47.67
C GLY A 98 -15.21 28.13 -46.89
N THR A 99 -15.54 29.21 -47.61
CA THR A 99 -16.11 30.50 -47.16
C THR A 99 -16.06 30.84 -45.66
N LEU A 100 -15.25 31.87 -45.34
CA LEU A 100 -15.23 32.55 -44.05
C LEU A 100 -16.65 33.02 -43.65
N ALA A 101 -17.26 32.34 -42.68
CA ALA A 101 -18.38 32.88 -41.93
C ALA A 101 -17.86 34.01 -41.00
N PRO A 102 -18.57 35.14 -40.86
CA PRO A 102 -18.18 36.18 -39.92
C PRO A 102 -18.24 35.65 -38.48
N PRO A 103 -17.37 36.16 -37.57
CA PRO A 103 -17.37 35.73 -36.18
C PRO A 103 -18.73 36.05 -35.53
N PRO A 104 -19.23 35.18 -34.63
CA PRO A 104 -20.41 35.50 -33.84
C PRO A 104 -20.12 36.73 -32.95
N PRO A 105 -21.13 37.56 -32.66
CA PRO A 105 -20.96 38.69 -31.75
C PRO A 105 -20.55 38.18 -30.36
N ASP A 106 -19.59 38.87 -29.74
CA ASP A 106 -19.18 38.63 -28.36
C ASP A 106 -20.41 38.67 -27.43
N HIS A 107 -20.80 37.52 -26.90
CA HIS A 107 -21.73 37.47 -25.79
C HIS A 107 -20.98 38.00 -24.55
N PRO A 108 -21.43 39.11 -23.93
CA PRO A 108 -20.86 39.53 -22.66
C PRO A 108 -21.10 38.40 -21.65
N SER A 109 -20.02 37.85 -21.10
CA SER A 109 -20.09 36.93 -19.98
C SER A 109 -20.78 37.64 -18.82
N ASP A 110 -22.03 37.28 -18.55
CA ASP A 110 -22.76 37.73 -17.38
C ASP A 110 -22.08 37.12 -16.14
N ARG A 111 -21.10 37.86 -15.59
CA ARG A 111 -20.52 37.55 -14.29
C ARG A 111 -21.61 37.79 -13.26
N GLY A 112 -22.39 36.74 -12.98
CA GLY A 112 -23.41 36.73 -11.94
C GLY A 112 -22.84 37.29 -10.64
N ARG A 113 -23.29 38.49 -10.28
CA ARG A 113 -23.02 39.11 -8.98
C ARG A 113 -23.58 38.18 -7.91
N ARG A 114 -22.71 37.42 -7.25
CA ARG A 114 -23.09 36.71 -6.02
C ARG A 114 -23.52 37.76 -5.00
N PRO A 115 -24.74 37.67 -4.45
CA PRO A 115 -25.26 38.71 -3.57
C PRO A 115 -24.48 38.69 -2.25
N ALA A 116 -23.92 39.84 -1.87
CA ALA A 116 -22.94 40.01 -0.80
C ALA A 116 -23.46 39.75 0.64
N TRP A 117 -24.68 39.24 0.79
CA TRP A 117 -25.29 38.92 2.10
C TRP A 117 -25.08 37.46 2.53
N LEU A 118 -24.68 36.57 1.60
CA LEU A 118 -24.43 35.15 1.91
C LEU A 118 -23.44 34.89 3.07
N PRO A 119 -22.32 35.62 3.23
CA PRO A 119 -21.42 35.38 4.37
C PRO A 119 -22.06 35.74 5.72
N TRP A 120 -22.97 36.72 5.74
CA TRP A 120 -23.68 37.12 6.96
C TRP A 120 -24.74 36.11 7.40
N ALA A 121 -25.42 35.47 6.43
CA ALA A 121 -26.38 34.41 6.72
C ALA A 121 -25.71 33.15 7.31
N VAL A 122 -24.55 32.76 6.80
CA VAL A 122 -23.77 31.62 7.33
C VAL A 122 -23.23 31.92 8.74
N GLY A 123 -22.73 33.14 8.97
CA GLY A 123 -22.26 33.56 10.29
C GLY A 123 -23.34 33.53 11.37
N GLY A 124 -24.56 33.97 11.04
CA GLY A 124 -25.70 33.91 11.97
C GLY A 124 -26.13 32.49 12.34
N ALA A 125 -26.12 31.56 11.39
CA ALA A 125 -26.50 30.17 11.62
C ALA A 125 -25.51 29.42 12.55
N VAL A 126 -24.20 29.66 12.38
CA VAL A 126 -23.16 29.05 13.23
C VAL A 126 -23.28 29.54 14.68
N LEU A 127 -23.56 30.83 14.89
CA LEU A 127 -23.70 31.41 16.22
C LEU A 127 -24.90 30.83 16.99
N LEU A 128 -26.00 30.56 16.28
CA LEU A 128 -27.18 29.89 16.85
C LEU A 128 -26.88 28.44 17.25
N ILE A 129 -26.14 27.70 16.43
CA ILE A 129 -25.76 26.31 16.74
C ILE A 129 -24.84 26.25 17.98
N VAL A 130 -23.87 27.16 18.09
CA VAL A 130 -22.98 27.24 19.26
C VAL A 130 -23.76 27.60 20.53
N ALA A 131 -24.74 28.50 20.45
CA ALA A 131 -25.57 28.86 21.61
C ALA A 131 -26.44 27.68 22.09
N VAL A 132 -27.01 26.90 21.16
CA VAL A 132 -27.81 25.71 21.49
C VAL A 132 -26.94 24.61 22.09
N LEU A 133 -25.77 24.33 21.51
CA LEU A 133 -24.83 23.34 22.04
C LEU A 133 -24.27 23.74 23.42
N GLY A 134 -24.00 25.04 23.63
CA GLY A 134 -23.57 25.56 24.92
C GLY A 134 -24.64 25.41 26.01
N GLY A 135 -25.93 25.59 25.67
CA GLY A 135 -27.04 25.41 26.62
C GLY A 135 -27.24 23.96 27.04
N VAL A 136 -27.04 22.99 26.14
CA VAL A 136 -27.19 21.56 26.43
C VAL A 136 -26.03 21.03 27.28
N LEU A 137 -24.81 21.55 27.10
CA LEU A 137 -23.65 21.13 27.90
C LEU A 137 -23.62 21.72 29.32
N LEU A 138 -24.37 22.79 29.59
CA LEU A 138 -24.43 23.44 30.90
C LEU A 138 -25.64 23.03 31.76
N GLY A 139 -26.58 22.23 31.22
CA GLY A 139 -27.85 21.91 31.87
C GLY A 139 -28.04 20.47 32.37
N GLY A 140 -27.04 19.58 32.24
CA GLY A 140 -27.17 18.17 32.61
C GLY A 140 -26.21 17.78 33.73
N GLY A 141 -26.60 17.98 34.98
CA GLY A 141 -25.83 17.55 36.15
C GLY A 141 -26.70 17.38 37.39
N ASP A 142 -27.32 16.20 37.51
CA ASP A 142 -27.87 15.64 38.76
C ASP A 142 -27.37 14.18 38.81
N ASP A 143 -26.49 13.88 39.77
CA ASP A 143 -26.74 13.09 40.99
C ASP A 143 -26.47 11.60 40.79
N ASP A 144 -25.36 11.10 41.34
CA ASP A 144 -25.35 9.76 41.95
C ASP A 144 -24.27 9.63 43.03
N LYS A 145 -24.74 9.16 44.19
CA LYS A 145 -24.04 9.11 45.48
C LYS A 145 -23.36 7.76 45.73
N GLN A 146 -22.28 7.88 46.50
CA GLN A 146 -21.40 6.89 47.12
C GLN A 146 -22.04 5.60 47.69
N ALA A 147 -21.24 4.53 47.62
CA ALA A 147 -21.38 3.16 48.12
C ALA A 147 -21.74 2.95 49.61
N PRO A 148 -21.90 1.67 50.02
CA PRO A 148 -21.08 1.21 51.14
C PRO A 148 -20.38 -0.15 50.96
N ASP A 149 -19.29 -0.28 51.71
CA ASP A 149 -18.43 -1.43 51.95
C ASP A 149 -19.13 -2.70 52.44
N ALA A 150 -18.57 -3.87 52.08
CA ALA A 150 -18.60 -5.05 52.94
C ALA A 150 -17.35 -5.93 52.72
N THR A 151 -16.48 -5.90 53.72
CA THR A 151 -15.45 -6.90 54.05
C THR A 151 -16.08 -8.28 54.29
N SER A 152 -15.50 -9.38 53.80
CA SER A 152 -15.26 -10.62 54.60
C SER A 152 -14.61 -11.79 53.81
N SER A 153 -13.42 -12.18 54.28
CA SER A 153 -12.93 -13.55 54.55
C SER A 153 -12.58 -14.58 53.45
N ARG A 154 -11.27 -14.87 53.43
CA ARG A 154 -10.55 -16.07 52.93
C ARG A 154 -10.74 -17.27 53.89
N PRO A 155 -10.68 -18.54 53.43
CA PRO A 155 -9.49 -19.40 53.64
C PRO A 155 -9.15 -20.24 52.39
N ALA A 156 -7.91 -20.24 51.88
CA ALA A 156 -6.85 -21.22 52.15
C ALA A 156 -7.19 -22.69 51.79
N GLY A 157 -6.74 -23.11 50.61
CA GLY A 157 -6.64 -24.51 50.19
C GLY A 157 -5.45 -24.68 49.25
N SER A 158 -4.37 -25.26 49.76
CA SER A 158 -3.10 -25.50 49.08
C SER A 158 -3.14 -26.84 48.36
N THR A 159 -2.83 -26.89 47.06
CA THR A 159 -2.16 -28.07 46.45
C THR A 159 -1.44 -27.68 45.15
N GLN A 160 -0.11 -27.75 45.19
CA GLN A 160 0.78 -27.77 44.02
C GLN A 160 0.87 -29.22 43.49
N PRO A 161 1.06 -29.43 42.18
CA PRO A 161 2.33 -30.07 41.79
C PRO A 161 2.96 -29.58 40.46
N LYS A 162 4.30 -29.44 40.53
CA LYS A 162 5.35 -29.83 39.56
C LYS A 162 5.41 -29.17 38.15
N PRO A 163 6.54 -28.53 37.78
CA PRO A 163 6.76 -28.01 36.43
C PRO A 163 7.37 -29.07 35.51
N ALA A 164 6.71 -29.36 34.39
CA ALA A 164 7.30 -30.05 33.25
C ALA A 164 6.61 -29.60 31.97
N GLY A 165 7.41 -29.21 30.97
CA GLY A 165 6.94 -28.97 29.60
C GLY A 165 7.14 -27.54 29.12
N LYS A 166 8.30 -27.28 28.52
CA LYS A 166 8.55 -26.16 27.62
C LYS A 166 7.47 -26.19 26.52
N PRO A 167 6.64 -25.14 26.31
CA PRO A 167 5.71 -25.15 25.20
C PRO A 167 6.52 -25.04 23.91
N THR A 168 6.53 -26.15 23.18
CA THR A 168 6.81 -26.12 21.74
C THR A 168 5.64 -25.37 21.10
N PRO A 169 5.83 -24.36 20.24
CA PRO A 169 4.73 -23.76 19.51
C PRO A 169 4.18 -24.82 18.56
N SER A 170 3.15 -25.52 19.02
CA SER A 170 2.33 -26.38 18.19
C SER A 170 1.45 -25.45 17.35
N HIS A 171 1.84 -25.22 16.10
CA HIS A 171 0.94 -24.70 15.08
C HIS A 171 -0.11 -25.77 14.75
N SER A 172 -1.00 -26.02 15.70
CA SER A 172 -2.29 -26.63 15.41
C SER A 172 -3.18 -25.48 14.97
N ALA A 173 -3.34 -25.30 13.66
CA ALA A 173 -4.36 -24.44 13.11
C ALA A 173 -5.70 -24.85 13.74
N ALA A 174 -6.24 -23.99 14.60
CA ALA A 174 -7.61 -24.13 15.03
C ALA A 174 -8.47 -23.89 13.78
N ALA A 175 -9.17 -24.94 13.33
CA ALA A 175 -10.28 -24.76 12.42
C ALA A 175 -11.34 -23.88 13.12
N GLY A 176 -11.78 -22.80 12.46
CA GLY A 176 -13.07 -22.19 12.78
C GLY A 176 -13.08 -20.84 13.52
N GLU A 177 -11.97 -20.16 13.75
CA GLU A 177 -12.02 -18.80 14.34
C GLU A 177 -11.97 -17.74 13.23
N SER A 178 -12.93 -16.80 13.26
CA SER A 178 -12.97 -15.66 12.33
C SER A 178 -11.81 -14.71 12.63
N GLY A 179 -11.08 -14.30 11.61
CA GLY A 179 -9.97 -13.35 11.76
C GLY A 179 -9.44 -12.86 10.42
N ASP A 180 -8.49 -11.92 10.47
CA ASP A 180 -7.84 -11.43 9.25
C ASP A 180 -6.91 -12.48 8.65
N VAL A 181 -7.26 -12.94 7.45
CA VAL A 181 -6.55 -13.96 6.68
C VAL A 181 -5.64 -13.37 5.60
N ALA A 182 -5.62 -12.04 5.40
CA ALA A 182 -4.86 -11.40 4.33
C ALA A 182 -3.36 -11.77 4.37
N ARG A 183 -2.76 -11.81 5.56
CA ARG A 183 -1.35 -12.17 5.78
C ARG A 183 -0.92 -13.58 5.34
N TYR A 184 -1.89 -14.48 5.15
CA TYR A 184 -1.62 -15.84 4.67
C TYR A 184 -1.81 -15.97 3.16
N ALA A 185 -2.37 -14.94 2.53
CA ALA A 185 -2.63 -14.92 1.10
C ALA A 185 -1.37 -14.67 0.27
N THR A 186 -1.51 -14.87 -1.03
CA THR A 186 -0.57 -14.40 -2.05
C THR A 186 -1.26 -13.37 -2.91
N VAL A 187 -0.50 -12.48 -3.55
CA VAL A 187 -1.07 -11.41 -4.36
C VAL A 187 -0.33 -11.23 -5.68
N GLN A 188 -1.10 -11.06 -6.74
CA GLN A 188 -0.65 -10.71 -8.08
C GLN A 188 -1.08 -9.28 -8.35
N VAL A 189 -0.13 -8.48 -8.84
CA VAL A 189 -0.31 -7.04 -9.07
C VAL A 189 -0.01 -6.70 -10.52
N PRO A 190 -0.65 -5.66 -11.08
CA PRO A 190 -0.54 -5.34 -12.51
C PRO A 190 0.86 -4.83 -12.89
N ALA A 191 1.55 -4.22 -11.93
CA ALA A 191 2.92 -3.74 -12.05
C ALA A 191 3.50 -3.52 -10.64
N THR A 192 4.81 -3.38 -10.56
CA THR A 192 5.49 -2.92 -9.35
C THR A 192 6.51 -1.86 -9.75
N ALA A 193 6.49 -0.70 -9.09
CA ALA A 193 7.48 0.33 -9.35
C ALA A 193 8.88 -0.13 -8.87
N PRO A 194 9.97 0.35 -9.50
CA PRO A 194 11.32 -0.02 -9.10
C PRO A 194 11.61 0.29 -7.62
N PRO A 195 12.52 -0.46 -6.96
CA PRO A 195 13.02 -0.11 -5.63
C PRO A 195 13.62 1.30 -5.61
N ASN A 196 13.59 1.97 -4.46
CA ASN A 196 14.22 3.29 -4.28
C ASN A 196 14.73 3.47 -2.84
N GLN A 197 15.51 4.52 -2.60
CA GLN A 197 15.95 4.89 -1.26
C GLN A 197 14.90 5.73 -0.52
N ASP A 198 14.77 5.50 0.78
CA ASP A 198 14.05 6.38 1.70
C ASP A 198 14.87 7.64 2.06
N VAL A 199 14.37 8.43 3.01
CA VAL A 199 15.07 9.64 3.49
C VAL A 199 16.36 9.36 4.25
N SER A 200 16.54 8.13 4.74
CA SER A 200 17.70 7.65 5.49
C SER A 200 18.72 6.92 4.59
N GLY A 201 18.43 6.78 3.29
CA GLY A 201 19.26 6.06 2.32
C GLY A 201 19.04 4.54 2.30
N ASN A 202 18.08 4.02 3.07
CA ASN A 202 17.73 2.60 3.08
C ASN A 202 17.00 2.23 1.80
N MET A 203 17.32 1.06 1.24
CA MET A 203 16.61 0.55 0.07
C MET A 203 15.23 0.02 0.44
N VAL A 204 14.20 0.59 -0.18
CA VAL A 204 12.79 0.22 -0.03
C VAL A 204 12.28 -0.45 -1.31
N ARG A 205 11.49 -1.51 -1.13
CA ARG A 205 10.78 -2.23 -2.20
C ARG A 205 9.28 -2.11 -1.99
N TYR A 206 8.53 -2.19 -3.08
CA TYR A 206 7.11 -1.85 -3.14
C TYR A 206 6.26 -2.94 -3.78
N GLU A 207 6.65 -4.16 -3.48
CA GLU A 207 6.09 -5.38 -4.04
C GLU A 207 4.73 -5.72 -3.40
N GLY A 208 3.91 -6.48 -4.13
CA GLY A 208 2.52 -6.75 -3.73
C GLY A 208 2.36 -7.26 -2.31
N ARG A 209 3.29 -8.09 -1.82
CA ARG A 209 3.24 -8.66 -0.46
C ARG A 209 3.20 -7.62 0.67
N ASN A 210 3.62 -6.39 0.40
CA ASN A 210 3.55 -5.31 1.38
C ASN A 210 2.09 -4.96 1.72
N MET A 211 1.14 -5.23 0.81
CA MET A 211 -0.29 -5.08 1.10
C MET A 211 -0.85 -6.13 2.05
N LEU A 212 -0.06 -7.13 2.45
CA LEU A 212 -0.51 -8.28 3.24
C LEU A 212 0.30 -8.42 4.54
N ASP A 213 1.17 -7.47 4.87
CA ASP A 213 2.11 -7.61 5.98
C ASP A 213 1.62 -7.02 7.30
N GLY A 214 0.47 -6.33 7.31
CA GLY A 214 -0.08 -5.72 8.50
C GLY A 214 0.65 -4.44 8.93
N VAL A 215 1.48 -3.86 8.06
CA VAL A 215 2.33 -2.70 8.36
C VAL A 215 1.93 -1.52 7.48
N ALA A 216 1.15 -0.60 8.04
CA ALA A 216 0.57 0.54 7.33
C ALA A 216 1.60 1.47 6.66
N ASP A 217 2.82 1.58 7.20
CA ASP A 217 3.88 2.44 6.66
C ASP A 217 4.78 1.74 5.61
N THR A 218 4.42 0.52 5.21
CA THR A 218 4.86 -0.10 3.96
C THR A 218 3.77 0.05 2.89
N CYS A 219 4.08 -0.26 1.64
CA CYS A 219 3.06 -0.32 0.60
C CYS A 219 3.49 -1.13 -0.62
N TRP A 220 2.51 -1.65 -1.34
CA TRP A 220 2.68 -1.87 -2.77
C TRP A 220 2.55 -0.54 -3.51
N ARG A 221 3.30 -0.38 -4.62
CA ARG A 221 3.09 0.74 -5.53
C ARG A 221 3.31 0.36 -6.99
N MET A 222 2.58 1.04 -7.88
CA MET A 222 2.83 1.04 -9.32
C MET A 222 2.99 2.47 -9.85
N THR A 223 3.82 2.65 -10.87
CA THR A 223 3.97 3.96 -11.52
C THR A 223 2.74 4.30 -12.35
N GLY A 224 2.35 5.57 -12.29
CA GLY A 224 1.23 6.11 -13.04
C GLY A 224 -0.11 5.92 -12.35
N ASP A 225 -1.17 6.10 -13.15
CA ASP A 225 -2.55 5.95 -12.74
C ASP A 225 -2.98 4.47 -12.79
N GLY A 226 -3.42 3.94 -11.65
CA GLY A 226 -3.91 2.58 -11.51
C GLY A 226 -5.37 2.36 -11.93
N THR A 227 -6.10 3.39 -12.37
CA THR A 227 -7.52 3.27 -12.75
C THR A 227 -7.74 2.16 -13.79
N GLY A 228 -8.72 1.30 -13.53
CA GLY A 228 -9.07 0.15 -14.36
C GLY A 228 -8.14 -1.06 -14.23
N ARG A 229 -7.10 -0.99 -13.38
CA ARG A 229 -6.24 -2.13 -13.11
C ARG A 229 -6.84 -3.05 -12.05
N GLU A 230 -6.39 -4.30 -12.08
CA GLU A 230 -6.84 -5.35 -11.18
C GLU A 230 -5.69 -5.90 -10.36
N ILE A 231 -6.00 -6.21 -9.10
CA ILE A 231 -5.14 -6.90 -8.16
C ILE A 231 -5.86 -8.20 -7.78
N THR A 232 -5.14 -9.32 -7.83
CA THR A 232 -5.72 -10.63 -7.50
C THR A 232 -5.07 -11.16 -6.23
N VAL A 233 -5.86 -11.32 -5.18
CA VAL A 233 -5.45 -11.94 -3.93
C VAL A 233 -5.95 -13.39 -3.94
N THR A 234 -5.04 -14.34 -3.73
CA THR A 234 -5.34 -15.76 -3.59
C THR A 234 -5.11 -16.15 -2.14
N LEU A 235 -6.19 -16.49 -1.44
CA LEU A 235 -6.15 -16.96 -0.04
C LEU A 235 -5.35 -18.27 0.08
N ASP A 236 -5.09 -18.78 1.27
CA ASP A 236 -4.32 -20.02 1.52
C ASP A 236 -5.19 -21.30 1.49
N ARG A 237 -6.49 -21.15 1.79
CA ARG A 237 -7.59 -22.12 1.68
C ARG A 237 -8.91 -21.39 1.37
N PRO A 238 -9.93 -22.10 0.84
CA PRO A 238 -11.26 -21.51 0.76
C PRO A 238 -11.64 -20.92 2.13
N THR A 239 -12.13 -19.69 2.13
CA THR A 239 -12.43 -18.94 3.34
C THR A 239 -13.78 -18.28 3.16
N THR A 240 -14.65 -18.38 4.18
CA THR A 240 -15.89 -17.61 4.23
C THR A 240 -15.56 -16.21 4.74
N LEU A 241 -15.44 -15.25 3.83
CA LEU A 241 -15.18 -13.85 4.14
C LEU A 241 -16.46 -13.12 4.54
N THR A 242 -16.36 -12.20 5.49
CA THR A 242 -17.47 -11.37 5.98
C THR A 242 -17.14 -9.87 5.98
N GLN A 243 -15.87 -9.50 5.82
CA GLN A 243 -15.45 -8.10 5.74
C GLN A 243 -14.20 -7.99 4.87
N VAL A 244 -14.13 -6.92 4.09
CA VAL A 244 -12.95 -6.55 3.30
C VAL A 244 -12.58 -5.10 3.55
N GLY A 245 -11.32 -4.74 3.36
CA GLY A 245 -10.89 -3.36 3.48
C GLY A 245 -9.47 -3.10 3.02
N MET A 246 -9.11 -1.81 2.98
CA MET A 246 -7.78 -1.37 2.59
C MET A 246 -7.37 -0.03 3.20
N ILE A 247 -6.07 0.23 3.20
CA ILE A 247 -5.48 1.57 3.36
C ILE A 247 -5.12 2.11 1.97
N ASN A 248 -5.81 3.17 1.55
CA ASN A 248 -5.91 3.61 0.15
C ASN A 248 -4.82 4.60 -0.30
N GLY A 249 -3.56 4.32 -0.01
CA GLY A 249 -2.44 5.15 -0.43
C GLY A 249 -1.13 4.63 0.14
N TYR A 250 -0.13 5.51 0.21
CA TYR A 250 1.09 5.21 0.95
C TYR A 250 1.05 5.92 2.30
N ALA A 251 0.48 5.28 3.32
CA ALA A 251 0.28 5.80 4.67
C ALA A 251 1.60 5.92 5.45
N LYS A 252 2.46 6.83 4.99
CA LYS A 252 3.76 7.11 5.58
C LYS A 252 4.02 8.60 5.57
N SER A 253 4.56 9.07 6.68
CA SER A 253 5.22 10.37 6.76
C SER A 253 6.70 10.20 7.12
N ALA A 254 7.55 11.09 6.64
CA ALA A 254 8.98 11.10 6.98
C ALA A 254 9.50 12.52 7.17
N VAL A 255 10.60 12.72 7.90
CA VAL A 255 11.26 14.03 7.99
C VAL A 255 12.37 14.09 6.95
N GLY A 256 12.31 15.06 6.05
CA GLY A 256 13.35 15.28 5.04
C GLY A 256 14.60 15.94 5.62
N ALA A 257 15.70 15.93 4.86
CA ALA A 257 17.00 16.49 5.29
C ALA A 257 16.96 17.97 5.71
N GLY A 258 15.97 18.73 5.24
CA GLY A 258 15.73 20.13 5.64
C GLY A 258 14.78 20.29 6.83
N GLY A 259 14.46 19.23 7.56
CA GLY A 259 13.56 19.25 8.73
C GLY A 259 12.06 19.29 8.43
N GLY A 260 11.66 19.34 7.15
CA GLY A 260 10.25 19.38 6.75
C GLY A 260 9.64 17.98 6.57
N THR A 261 8.36 17.82 6.94
CA THR A 261 7.60 16.57 6.75
C THR A 261 7.35 16.25 5.26
N LEU A 262 7.68 15.04 4.85
CA LEU A 262 7.29 14.42 3.59
C LEU A 262 6.07 13.56 3.88
N ASP A 263 4.92 14.05 3.47
CA ASP A 263 3.66 13.31 3.49
C ASP A 263 3.57 12.47 2.21
N TRP A 264 3.83 11.17 2.32
CA TRP A 264 3.79 10.27 1.17
C TRP A 264 2.37 9.91 0.78
N TYR A 265 1.41 10.02 1.70
CA TYR A 265 0.01 9.68 1.44
C TYR A 265 -0.61 10.68 0.46
N HIS A 266 -0.52 11.98 0.76
CA HIS A 266 -0.96 13.03 -0.15
C HIS A 266 0.00 13.26 -1.32
N GLY A 267 1.26 12.84 -1.19
CA GLY A 267 2.27 12.94 -2.25
C GLY A 267 2.05 11.95 -3.40
N ASN A 268 1.63 10.73 -3.10
CA ASN A 268 1.30 9.71 -4.10
C ASN A 268 -0.15 9.87 -4.60
N ARG A 269 -0.56 9.01 -5.54
CA ARG A 269 -1.96 8.86 -5.91
C ARG A 269 -2.64 7.94 -4.92
N ARG A 270 -3.85 8.31 -4.53
CA ARG A 270 -4.72 7.56 -3.61
C ARG A 270 -5.83 6.89 -4.39
N ILE A 271 -6.22 5.71 -3.98
CA ILE A 271 -7.37 5.01 -4.59
C ILE A 271 -8.63 5.58 -3.95
N MET A 272 -9.57 6.01 -4.77
CA MET A 272 -10.78 6.70 -4.31
C MET A 272 -12.00 5.79 -4.37
N ALA A 273 -11.97 4.76 -5.22
CA ALA A 273 -12.98 3.71 -5.24
C ALA A 273 -12.40 2.40 -5.77
N VAL A 274 -12.93 1.29 -5.25
CA VAL A 274 -12.65 -0.07 -5.71
C VAL A 274 -13.92 -0.88 -5.88
N GLU A 275 -13.82 -1.95 -6.66
CA GLU A 275 -14.80 -3.03 -6.71
C GLU A 275 -14.11 -4.33 -6.31
N TRP A 276 -14.66 -4.99 -5.30
CA TRP A 276 -14.26 -6.31 -4.83
C TRP A 276 -15.11 -7.35 -5.55
N SER A 277 -14.51 -8.42 -6.07
CA SER A 277 -15.24 -9.55 -6.65
C SER A 277 -14.69 -10.90 -6.18
N PHE A 278 -15.59 -11.88 -6.10
CA PHE A 278 -15.36 -13.18 -5.49
C PHE A 278 -15.66 -14.34 -6.45
N ASP A 279 -15.25 -15.56 -6.10
CA ASP A 279 -15.38 -16.74 -6.96
C ASP A 279 -16.84 -17.14 -7.28
N ASP A 280 -17.81 -16.73 -6.46
CA ASP A 280 -19.24 -16.96 -6.68
C ASP A 280 -19.88 -15.94 -7.64
N GLY A 281 -19.10 -14.96 -8.11
CA GLY A 281 -19.55 -13.88 -8.98
C GLY A 281 -20.17 -12.69 -8.27
N SER A 282 -20.26 -12.71 -6.93
CA SER A 282 -20.69 -11.54 -6.15
C SER A 282 -19.62 -10.44 -6.20
N SER A 283 -20.08 -9.18 -6.07
CA SER A 283 -19.22 -8.01 -6.10
C SER A 283 -19.71 -6.89 -5.19
N TYR A 284 -18.78 -6.15 -4.59
CA TYR A 284 -19.07 -5.04 -3.68
C TYR A 284 -18.26 -3.81 -4.07
N SER A 285 -18.91 -2.68 -4.24
CA SER A 285 -18.24 -1.39 -4.47
C SER A 285 -17.90 -0.72 -3.14
N GLN A 286 -16.71 -0.13 -3.05
CA GLN A 286 -16.28 0.65 -1.90
C GLN A 286 -15.71 1.99 -2.37
N THR A 287 -16.31 3.09 -1.90
CA THR A 287 -15.73 4.43 -2.00
C THR A 287 -14.87 4.67 -0.76
N LEU A 288 -13.70 5.27 -0.97
CA LEU A 288 -12.68 5.44 0.05
C LEU A 288 -12.50 6.92 0.38
N GLU A 289 -12.39 7.21 1.66
CA GLU A 289 -12.12 8.53 2.20
C GLU A 289 -10.63 8.90 2.07
N ASP A 290 -10.35 10.19 2.24
CA ASP A 290 -8.99 10.73 2.22
C ASP A 290 -8.34 10.58 3.61
N THR A 291 -7.94 9.35 3.97
CA THR A 291 -7.37 9.01 5.28
C THR A 291 -6.33 7.89 5.19
N GLU A 292 -5.34 7.93 6.08
CA GLU A 292 -4.32 6.88 6.24
C GLU A 292 -4.82 5.65 7.04
N ALA A 293 -6.07 5.69 7.53
CA ALA A 293 -6.65 4.60 8.31
C ALA A 293 -7.15 3.44 7.43
N MET A 294 -7.23 2.24 8.03
CA MET A 294 -7.88 1.08 7.42
C MET A 294 -9.37 1.37 7.22
N GLN A 295 -9.87 1.19 6.01
CA GLN A 295 -11.28 1.43 5.66
C GLN A 295 -11.93 0.13 5.22
N THR A 296 -13.00 -0.27 5.90
CA THR A 296 -13.63 -1.58 5.74
C THR A 296 -15.10 -1.47 5.35
N ILE A 297 -15.60 -2.50 4.67
CA ILE A 297 -17.02 -2.74 4.47
C ILE A 297 -17.37 -4.16 4.91
N ASP A 298 -18.54 -4.31 5.51
CA ASP A 298 -19.14 -5.62 5.72
C ASP A 298 -19.71 -6.14 4.40
N ILE A 299 -19.59 -7.44 4.17
CA ILE A 299 -20.14 -8.15 3.03
C ILE A 299 -21.00 -9.31 3.51
N ASP A 300 -21.90 -9.80 2.66
CA ASP A 300 -22.56 -11.06 2.97
C ASP A 300 -21.50 -12.18 3.01
N PRO A 301 -21.68 -13.23 3.84
CA PRO A 301 -20.71 -14.31 3.92
C PRO A 301 -20.50 -14.99 2.56
N VAL A 302 -19.30 -14.85 1.99
CA VAL A 302 -18.93 -15.47 0.70
C VAL A 302 -17.76 -16.42 0.90
N THR A 303 -17.94 -17.68 0.50
CA THR A 303 -16.83 -18.65 0.50
C THR A 303 -16.05 -18.53 -0.80
N THR A 304 -14.82 -18.04 -0.70
CA THR A 304 -13.97 -17.77 -1.86
C THR A 304 -12.55 -18.28 -1.65
N ARG A 305 -11.83 -18.50 -2.74
CA ARG A 305 -10.38 -18.68 -2.79
C ARG A 305 -9.69 -17.46 -3.36
N THR A 306 -10.36 -16.75 -4.28
CA THR A 306 -9.83 -15.60 -4.99
C THR A 306 -10.64 -14.35 -4.65
N VAL A 307 -9.94 -13.26 -4.40
CA VAL A 307 -10.52 -11.91 -4.31
C VAL A 307 -9.87 -11.08 -5.39
N THR A 308 -10.66 -10.55 -6.31
CA THR A 308 -10.18 -9.59 -7.31
C THR A 308 -10.59 -8.19 -6.90
N ILE A 309 -9.62 -7.28 -6.88
CA ILE A 309 -9.80 -5.88 -6.52
C ILE A 309 -9.57 -5.06 -7.79
N ARG A 310 -10.64 -4.49 -8.33
CA ARG A 310 -10.55 -3.55 -9.44
C ARG A 310 -10.45 -2.13 -8.92
N LEU A 311 -9.44 -1.40 -9.36
CA LEU A 311 -9.25 0.00 -9.02
C LEU A 311 -10.19 0.86 -9.87
N VAL A 312 -11.31 1.28 -9.32
CA VAL A 312 -12.37 1.98 -10.06
C VAL A 312 -11.98 3.43 -10.33
N SER A 313 -11.41 4.12 -9.35
CA SER A 313 -10.89 5.48 -9.54
C SER A 313 -9.69 5.76 -8.65
N VAL A 314 -8.77 6.58 -9.17
CA VAL A 314 -7.51 6.96 -8.52
C VAL A 314 -7.33 8.48 -8.65
N SER A 315 -6.82 9.11 -7.61
CA SER A 315 -6.58 10.56 -7.61
C SER A 315 -5.47 10.96 -8.59
N ALA A 316 -5.43 12.26 -8.91
CA ALA A 316 -4.19 12.88 -9.39
C ALA A 316 -3.07 12.73 -8.33
N PRO A 317 -1.79 12.74 -8.73
CA PRO A 317 -0.71 12.78 -7.75
C PRO A 317 -0.73 14.11 -7.00
N GLY A 318 -0.16 14.11 -5.80
CA GLY A 318 0.05 15.33 -5.03
C GLY A 318 1.00 16.32 -5.72
N THR A 319 1.24 17.42 -5.03
CA THR A 319 2.18 18.47 -5.46
C THR A 319 3.33 18.62 -4.45
N GLY A 320 4.37 19.35 -4.85
CA GLY A 320 5.51 19.65 -3.98
C GLY A 320 6.51 18.50 -3.81
N ARG A 321 7.33 18.58 -2.75
CA ARG A 321 8.51 17.70 -2.54
C ARG A 321 8.18 16.21 -2.41
N ALA A 322 7.02 15.89 -1.86
CA ALA A 322 6.56 14.52 -1.69
C ALA A 322 5.81 13.98 -2.93
N ALA A 323 5.58 14.80 -3.95
CA ALA A 323 4.83 14.41 -5.14
C ALA A 323 5.48 13.20 -5.82
N ARG A 324 4.68 12.16 -6.02
CA ARG A 324 5.07 10.94 -6.71
C ARG A 324 3.92 10.49 -7.59
N ASN A 325 4.20 10.26 -8.86
CA ASN A 325 3.21 9.73 -9.80
C ASN A 325 3.11 8.21 -9.66
N ASN A 326 2.68 7.71 -8.50
CA ASN A 326 2.44 6.29 -8.26
C ASN A 326 1.10 6.08 -7.57
N THR A 327 0.37 5.04 -7.96
CA THR A 327 -0.73 4.47 -7.18
C THR A 327 -0.17 3.53 -6.13
N ALA A 328 -0.70 3.60 -4.90
CA ALA A 328 -0.25 2.79 -3.79
C ALA A 328 -1.42 2.23 -2.96
N ILE A 329 -1.17 1.08 -2.35
CA ILE A 329 -2.00 0.48 -1.30
C ILE A 329 -1.04 0.09 -0.17
N SER A 330 -1.29 0.60 1.02
CA SER A 330 -0.46 0.31 2.18
C SER A 330 -0.75 -1.09 2.71
N ASP A 331 -2.02 -1.43 2.91
CA ASP A 331 -2.41 -2.70 3.52
C ASP A 331 -3.83 -3.11 3.10
N LEU A 332 -4.11 -4.41 3.20
CA LEU A 332 -5.40 -5.04 2.94
C LEU A 332 -5.83 -5.83 4.17
N THR A 333 -7.13 -5.82 4.45
CA THR A 333 -7.74 -6.72 5.45
C THR A 333 -8.80 -7.58 4.80
N LEU A 334 -8.76 -8.88 5.09
CA LEU A 334 -9.74 -9.87 4.61
C LEU A 334 -10.16 -10.70 5.82
N VAL A 335 -11.30 -10.37 6.43
CA VAL A 335 -11.77 -11.05 7.64
C VAL A 335 -12.71 -12.18 7.27
N GLY A 336 -12.43 -13.36 7.79
CA GLY A 336 -13.27 -14.53 7.56
C GLY A 336 -12.81 -15.77 8.30
N THR A 337 -13.53 -16.86 8.07
CA THR A 337 -13.26 -18.18 8.67
C THR A 337 -12.74 -19.14 7.59
N PRO A 338 -11.49 -19.62 7.70
CA PRO A 338 -10.95 -20.63 6.78
C PRO A 338 -11.69 -21.97 6.92
N ALA A 339 -11.93 -22.65 5.79
CA ALA A 339 -12.60 -23.96 5.72
C ALA A 339 -11.70 -25.13 6.17
#